data_AF-A0A7C4H0P7-F1
#
_entry.id   AF-A0A7C4H0P7-F1
#
_cell.length_a   1.000
_cell.length_b   1.000
_cell.length_c   1.000
_cell.angle_alpha   90.00
_cell.angle_beta   90.00
_cell.angle_gamma   90.00
#
_symmetry.space_group_name_H-M   'P 1'
#
loop_
_entity.id
_entity.type
_entity.pdbx_description
1 polymer ?
#
loop_
_entity_poly.entity_id
_entity_poly.type
_entity_poly.pdbx_seq_one_letter_code
_entity_poly.pdbx_strand_id
1 'polypeptide(L)' 'YGVEIDWRDPVKFTFAHGGKDGVPYPVSRKRMEESIKFLTSILESAEIEREEKLKALRRLYNLEKNSYGEDQDI' A
#
# COMPACT_ATOMS: atom_id res chain seq x y z
N TYR A 1 -24.61 -1.53 -8.58
CA TYR A 1 -23.33 -2.15 -8.97
C TYR A 1 -22.71 -1.30 -10.06
N GLY A 2 -21.42 -0.97 -9.93
CA GLY A 2 -20.70 -0.12 -10.87
C GLY A 2 -20.28 1.20 -10.25
N VAL A 3 -19.33 1.15 -9.30
CA VAL A 3 -18.48 2.30 -9.01
C VAL A 3 -17.33 2.25 -10.00
N GLU A 4 -17.07 3.36 -10.67
CA GLU A 4 -15.96 3.49 -11.61
C GLU A 4 -14.64 3.20 -10.88
N ILE A 5 -13.74 2.45 -11.53
CA ILE A 5 -12.42 2.10 -11.01
C ILE A 5 -11.59 3.39 -10.98
N ASP A 6 -11.61 4.07 -9.83
CA ASP A 6 -10.82 5.25 -9.52
C ASP A 6 -9.35 4.93 -9.20
N TRP A 7 -8.52 4.72 -10.25
CA TRP A 7 -7.07 4.37 -10.20
C TRP A 7 -6.18 5.24 -9.31
N ARG A 8 -6.71 6.36 -8.82
CA ARG A 8 -6.01 7.41 -8.08
C ARG A 8 -5.84 7.08 -6.60
N ASP A 9 -6.72 6.26 -6.05
CA ASP A 9 -6.65 5.78 -4.67
C ASP A 9 -6.50 4.25 -4.62
N PRO A 10 -5.27 3.72 -4.57
CA PRO A 10 -5.05 2.28 -4.49
C PRO A 10 -5.46 1.68 -3.15
N VAL A 11 -5.80 2.48 -2.12
CA VAL A 11 -6.45 1.97 -0.91
C VAL A 11 -7.84 1.41 -1.25
N LYS A 12 -8.52 1.99 -2.26
CA LYS A 12 -9.80 1.46 -2.78
C LYS A 12 -9.66 0.15 -3.56
N PHE A 13 -8.47 -0.16 -4.11
CA PHE A 13 -8.21 -1.40 -4.87
C PHE A 13 -7.45 -2.47 -4.12
N THR A 14 -6.91 -2.17 -2.95
CA THR A 14 -6.50 -3.22 -2.03
C THR A 14 -7.76 -3.93 -1.51
N PHE A 15 -8.33 -4.77 -2.36
CA PHE A 15 -9.30 -5.80 -1.99
C PHE A 15 -8.59 -6.77 -1.04
N ALA A 16 -8.39 -6.35 0.21
CA ALA A 16 -8.02 -7.21 1.30
C ALA A 16 -9.25 -8.07 1.60
N HIS A 17 -9.42 -9.08 0.76
CA HIS A 17 -10.40 -10.15 0.88
C HIS A 17 -11.82 -9.57 0.93
N GLY A 18 -12.44 -9.42 -0.25
CA GLY A 18 -13.88 -9.22 -0.30
C GLY A 18 -14.53 -10.22 0.65
N GLY A 19 -15.41 -9.74 1.53
CA GLY A 19 -16.24 -10.65 2.31
C GLY A 19 -16.83 -11.67 1.35
N LYS A 20 -17.00 -12.91 1.78
CA LYS A 20 -17.57 -14.01 0.99
C LYS A 20 -18.83 -13.60 0.18
N ASP A 21 -19.47 -12.50 0.58
CA ASP A 21 -20.68 -11.87 0.06
C ASP A 21 -20.45 -10.76 -0.99
N GLY A 22 -19.22 -10.51 -1.45
CA GLY A 22 -18.92 -9.57 -2.54
C GLY A 22 -18.94 -8.07 -2.16
N VAL A 23 -18.95 -7.75 -0.87
CA VAL A 23 -18.87 -6.37 -0.37
C VAL A 23 -17.41 -6.05 -0.01
N PRO A 24 -16.80 -5.02 -0.64
CA PRO A 24 -15.48 -4.55 -0.24
C PRO A 24 -15.53 -4.02 1.20
N TYR A 25 -14.71 -4.58 2.07
CA TYR A 25 -14.50 -3.99 3.39
C TYR A 25 -13.59 -2.76 3.21
N PRO A 26 -13.95 -1.59 3.78
CA PRO A 26 -13.11 -0.40 3.67
C PRO A 26 -11.75 -0.68 4.29
N VAL A 27 -10.68 -0.50 3.51
CA VAL A 27 -9.33 -0.72 3.99
C VAL A 27 -8.97 0.36 5.00
N SER A 28 -8.52 -0.06 6.18
CA SER A 28 -8.06 0.87 7.21
C SER A 28 -6.71 1.44 6.81
N ARG A 29 -6.66 2.75 6.50
CA ARG A 29 -5.41 3.50 6.22
C ARG A 29 -4.35 3.23 7.29
N LYS A 30 -4.74 3.30 8.57
CA LYS A 30 -3.85 3.02 9.72
C LYS A 30 -3.20 1.63 9.65
N ARG A 31 -3.98 0.59 9.30
CA ARG A 31 -3.43 -0.78 9.17
C ARG A 31 -2.47 -0.92 8.01
N MET A 32 -2.70 -0.17 6.93
CA MET A 32 -1.78 -0.14 5.79
C MET A 32 -0.46 0.55 6.16
N GLU A 33 -0.52 1.68 6.85
CA GLU A 33 0.68 2.35 7.40
C GLU A 33 1.47 1.45 8.34
N GLU A 34 0.80 0.73 9.23
CA GLU A 34 1.43 -0.26 10.13
C GLU A 34 2.13 -1.38 9.33
N SER A 35 1.50 -1.85 8.24
CA SER A 35 2.06 -2.88 7.37
C SER A 35 3.30 -2.37 6.62
N ILE A 36 3.26 -1.13 6.11
CA ILE A 36 4.41 -0.49 5.46
C ILE A 36 5.58 -0.38 6.44
N LYS A 37 5.34 0.10 7.66
CA LYS A 37 6.37 0.21 8.71
C LYS A 37 7.00 -1.16 9.01
N PHE A 38 6.19 -2.20 9.11
CA PHE A 38 6.66 -3.56 9.36
C PHE A 38 7.52 -4.11 8.21
N LEU A 39 7.11 -3.89 6.96
CA LEU A 39 7.89 -4.32 5.79
C LEU A 39 9.20 -3.54 5.66
N THR A 40 9.19 -2.24 5.95
CA THR A 40 10.40 -1.41 5.99
C THR A 40 11.38 -1.93 7.04
N SER A 41 10.92 -2.25 8.26
CA SER A 41 11.82 -2.75 9.31
C SER A 41 12.40 -4.14 9.01
N ILE A 42 11.63 -5.01 8.35
CA ILE A 42 12.15 -6.29 7.83
C ILE A 42 13.24 -6.03 6.81
N LEU A 43 12.99 -5.14 5.83
CA LEU A 43 13.99 -4.81 4.83
C LEU A 43 15.25 -4.30 5.51
N GLU A 44 15.15 -3.30 6.40
CA GLU A 44 16.27 -2.75 7.14
C GLU A 44 17.09 -3.79 7.91
N SER A 45 16.42 -4.78 8.50
CA SER A 45 17.03 -5.86 9.28
C SER A 45 17.57 -7.02 8.44
N ALA A 46 17.12 -7.16 7.19
CA ALA A 46 17.52 -8.29 6.34
C ALA A 46 19.00 -8.17 5.91
N GLU A 47 19.73 -9.29 6.03
CA GLU A 47 21.07 -9.47 5.50
C GLU A 47 21.01 -9.79 4.00
N ILE A 48 20.66 -8.78 3.22
CA ILE A 48 20.65 -8.82 1.75
C ILE A 48 21.65 -7.82 1.20
N GLU A 49 22.07 -8.03 -0.05
CA GLU A 49 22.97 -7.12 -0.76
C GLU A 49 22.39 -5.69 -0.76
N ARG A 50 23.26 -4.70 -0.51
CA ARG A 50 22.86 -3.30 -0.31
C ARG A 50 22.05 -2.76 -1.50
N GLU A 51 22.41 -3.17 -2.72
CA GLU A 51 21.72 -2.74 -3.93
C GLU A 51 20.30 -3.29 -4.01
N GLU A 52 20.09 -4.53 -3.58
CA GLU A 52 18.77 -5.18 -3.55
C GLU A 52 17.87 -4.56 -2.48
N LYS A 53 18.42 -4.29 -1.29
CA LYS A 53 17.74 -3.53 -0.22
C LYS A 53 17.26 -2.16 -0.72
N LEU A 54 18.13 -1.41 -1.39
CA LEU A 54 17.77 -0.09 -1.94
C LEU A 54 16.70 -0.19 -3.03
N LYS A 55 16.76 -1.20 -3.91
CA LYS A 55 15.73 -1.43 -4.93
C LYS A 55 14.37 -1.76 -4.28
N ALA A 56 14.36 -2.59 -3.24
CA ALA A 56 13.15 -2.97 -2.52
C ALA A 56 12.51 -1.76 -1.79
N LEU A 57 13.32 -0.98 -1.06
CA LEU A 57 12.84 0.23 -0.38
C LEU A 57 12.28 1.27 -1.36
N ARG A 58 12.94 1.47 -2.52
CA ARG A 58 12.42 2.38 -3.57
C ARG A 58 11.07 1.93 -4.12
N ARG A 59 10.88 0.62 -4.32
CA ARG A 59 9.60 0.07 -4.76
C ARG A 59 8.52 0.29 -3.70
N LEU A 60 8.84 0.06 -2.42
CA LEU A 60 7.92 0.27 -1.31
C LEU A 60 7.50 1.75 -1.19
N TYR A 61 8.46 2.68 -1.30
CA TYR A 61 8.19 4.12 -1.29
C TYR A 61 7.30 4.57 -2.46
N ASN A 62 7.54 4.05 -3.66
CA ASN A 62 6.70 4.38 -4.82
C ASN A 62 5.26 3.83 -4.65
N LEU A 63 5.11 2.65 -4.05
CA LEU A 63 3.79 2.10 -3.74
C LEU A 63 3.06 2.96 -2.70
N GLU A 64 3.73 3.39 -1.64
CA GLU A 64 3.19 4.32 -0.65
C GLU A 64 2.76 5.64 -1.31
N LYS A 65 3.64 6.27 -2.10
CA LYS A 65 3.36 7.55 -2.76
C LYS A 65 2.14 7.48 -3.68
N ASN A 66 2.04 6.41 -4.48
CA ASN A 66 0.89 6.18 -5.34
C ASN A 66 -0.39 5.91 -4.53
N SER A 67 -0.25 5.51 -3.25
CA SER A 67 -1.36 5.24 -2.33
C SER A 67 -1.93 6.40 -1.57
N TYR A 68 -1.22 7.53 -1.52
CA TYR A 68 -1.62 8.70 -0.75
C TYR A 68 -1.53 10.01 -1.55
N GLY A 69 -1.39 9.93 -2.87
CA GLY A 69 -0.96 11.01 -3.74
C GLY A 69 -2.00 12.03 -4.21
N GLU A 70 -3.26 12.01 -3.75
CA GLU A 70 -4.28 13.00 -4.19
C GLU A 70 -4.81 13.93 -3.07
N ASP A 71 -4.35 13.78 -1.83
CA ASP A 71 -4.88 14.55 -0.68
C ASP A 71 -4.03 15.79 -0.27
N GLN A 72 -3.07 16.26 -1.09
CA GLN A 72 -2.17 17.39 -0.72
C GLN A 72 -2.16 18.60 -1.67
N ASP A 73 -3.28 18.88 -2.36
CA ASP A 73 -3.52 20.20 -2.97
C ASP A 73 -4.60 20.97 -2.19
N ILE A 74 -4.27 21.45 -0.98
CA ILE A 74 -4.91 22.61 -0.30
C ILE A 74 -3.83 23.39 0.47
#